data_AF-A0A1V5R649-F1
#
_entry.id   AF-A0A1V5R649-F1
#
_cell.length_a   1.000
_cell.length_b   1.000
_cell.length_c   1.000
_cell.angle_alpha   90.00
_cell.angle_beta   90.00
_cell.angle_gamma   90.00
#
_symmetry.space_group_name_H-M   'P 1'
#
loop_
_entity.id
_entity.type
_entity.pdbx_description
1 polymer ?
#
loop_
_entity_poly.entity_id
_entity_poly.type
_entity_poly.pdbx_seq_one_letter_code
_entity_poly.pdbx_strand_id
1 'polypeptide(L)'
;MSESLKSWEERVGQLADRLTLFENDDLIRRDIKEVPARIARLERLVELEVDPEIRSQMAKTLAAYREQQRQLDRLTRVMRRTRLNLDDTLAAMGTIYSQVQVLNAMDVDGATAARIAGEIDSEVNRLNDLLSALSEVNQASVGDAVAATMAAEPTGEDNLAARRARLARSAQQ
;
A
#
# COMPACT_ATOMS: atom_id res chain seq x y z
N MET A 1 5.60 -4.20 33.39
CA MET A 1 4.17 -3.97 33.07
C MET A 1 3.93 -2.58 32.47
N SER A 2 4.37 -1.48 33.09
CA SER A 2 4.18 -0.13 32.55
C SER A 2 4.89 0.10 31.20
N GLU A 3 6.04 -0.51 30.98
CA GLU A 3 6.80 -0.40 29.73
C GLU A 3 6.15 -1.16 28.57
N SER A 4 5.70 -2.40 28.78
CA SER A 4 4.97 -3.18 27.77
C SER A 4 3.68 -2.49 27.32
N LEU A 5 2.92 -1.90 28.26
CA LEU A 5 1.70 -1.16 27.94
C LEU A 5 1.98 0.10 27.11
N LYS A 6 3.06 0.84 27.43
CA LYS A 6 3.50 1.98 26.61
C LYS A 6 3.92 1.56 25.21
N SER A 7 4.69 0.47 25.09
CA SER A 7 5.08 -0.07 23.78
C SER A 7 3.86 -0.51 22.96
N TRP A 8 2.85 -1.07 23.62
CA TRP A 8 1.60 -1.43 22.98
C TRP A 8 0.86 -0.21 22.43
N GLU A 9 0.66 0.81 23.26
CA GLU A 9 -0.01 2.05 22.88
C GLU A 9 0.70 2.78 21.73
N GLU A 10 2.04 2.82 21.77
CA GLU A 10 2.85 3.37 20.69
C GLU A 10 2.63 2.64 19.36
N ARG A 11 2.57 1.30 19.37
CA ARG A 11 2.37 0.48 18.16
C ARG A 11 0.98 0.67 17.58
N VAL A 12 -0.03 0.73 18.44
CA VAL A 12 -1.41 1.04 18.04
C VAL A 12 -1.47 2.40 17.37
N GLY A 13 -0.80 3.41 17.93
CA GLY A 13 -0.66 4.74 17.34
C GLY A 13 -0.02 4.69 15.95
N GLN A 14 1.09 3.96 15.80
CA GLN A 14 1.76 3.80 14.50
C GLN A 14 0.87 3.12 13.44
N LEU A 15 0.04 2.13 13.82
CA LEU A 15 -0.95 1.54 12.90
C LEU A 15 -2.00 2.58 12.47
N ALA A 16 -2.54 3.33 13.43
CA ALA A 16 -3.56 4.34 13.19
C ALA A 16 -3.06 5.46 12.27
N ASP A 17 -1.83 5.95 12.50
CA ASP A 17 -1.20 6.97 11.67
C ASP A 17 -1.02 6.47 10.23
N ARG A 18 -0.53 5.24 10.05
CA ARG A 18 -0.35 4.66 8.71
C ARG A 18 -1.68 4.49 7.96
N LEU A 19 -2.73 4.06 8.67
CA LEU A 19 -4.06 3.95 8.08
C LEU A 19 -4.60 5.33 7.70
N THR A 20 -4.40 6.33 8.56
CA THR A 20 -4.83 7.72 8.32
C THR A 20 -4.11 8.33 7.12
N LEU A 21 -2.80 8.10 6.98
CA LEU A 21 -2.03 8.55 5.82
C LEU A 21 -2.57 7.93 4.52
N PHE A 22 -2.86 6.63 4.52
CA PHE A 22 -3.46 5.97 3.36
C PHE A 22 -4.87 6.48 3.04
N GLU A 23 -5.71 6.67 4.05
CA GLU A 23 -7.09 7.14 3.87
C GLU A 23 -7.16 8.58 3.36
N ASN A 24 -6.16 9.41 3.69
CA ASN A 24 -6.05 10.82 3.27
C ASN A 24 -5.19 11.02 2.02
N ASP A 25 -4.62 9.97 1.44
CA ASP A 25 -3.85 10.07 0.20
C ASP A 25 -4.80 10.18 -1.01
N ASP A 26 -5.04 11.41 -1.46
CA ASP A 26 -5.91 11.70 -2.61
C ASP A 26 -5.37 11.11 -3.93
N LEU A 27 -4.06 10.94 -4.07
CA LEU A 27 -3.46 10.35 -5.27
C LEU A 27 -3.82 8.86 -5.35
N ILE A 28 -3.61 8.12 -4.27
CA ILE A 28 -3.95 6.69 -4.20
C ILE A 28 -5.45 6.49 -4.41
N ARG A 29 -6.28 7.30 -3.76
CA ARG A 29 -7.75 7.24 -3.91
C ARG A 29 -8.21 7.51 -5.33
N ARG A 30 -7.58 8.48 -5.99
CA ARG A 30 -7.85 8.78 -7.40
C ARG A 30 -7.44 7.61 -8.27
N ASP A 31 -6.24 7.08 -8.09
CA ASP A 31 -5.71 6.02 -8.94
C ASP A 31 -6.50 4.71 -8.79
N ILE A 32 -6.94 4.35 -7.57
CA ILE A 32 -7.86 3.21 -7.34
C ILE A 32 -9.14 3.34 -8.17
N LYS A 33 -9.68 4.56 -8.32
CA LYS A 33 -10.90 4.82 -9.09
C LYS A 33 -10.65 4.91 -10.59
N GLU A 34 -9.53 5.52 -11.00
CA GLU A 34 -9.28 5.90 -12.39
C GLU A 34 -8.55 4.82 -13.19
N VAL A 35 -7.60 4.10 -12.59
CA VAL A 35 -6.76 3.09 -13.28
C VAL A 35 -7.61 2.02 -13.97
N PRO A 36 -8.65 1.41 -13.33
CA PRO A 36 -9.49 0.42 -14.01
C PRO A 36 -10.19 0.98 -15.26
N ALA A 37 -10.65 2.24 -15.20
CA ALA A 37 -11.29 2.89 -16.33
C ALA A 37 -10.28 3.23 -17.44
N ARG A 38 -9.03 3.58 -17.09
CA ARG A 38 -7.93 3.80 -18.04
C ARG A 38 -7.56 2.49 -18.75
N ILE A 39 -7.45 1.39 -18.01
CA ILE A 39 -7.22 0.04 -18.54
C ILE A 39 -8.32 -0.33 -19.54
N ALA A 40 -9.58 -0.27 -19.15
CA ALA A 40 -10.71 -0.63 -20.02
C ALA A 40 -10.85 0.25 -21.27
N ARG A 41 -10.35 1.50 -21.22
CA ARG A 41 -10.27 2.36 -22.42
C ARG A 41 -9.11 1.92 -23.31
N LEU A 42 -7.93 1.68 -22.76
CA LEU A 42 -6.74 1.29 -23.52
C LEU A 42 -6.91 -0.09 -24.16
N GLU A 43 -7.55 -1.04 -23.49
CA GLU A 43 -7.90 -2.36 -24.05
C GLU A 43 -8.72 -2.23 -25.33
N ARG A 44 -9.78 -1.41 -25.31
CA ARG A 44 -10.60 -1.14 -26.50
C ARG A 44 -9.81 -0.48 -27.62
N LEU A 45 -8.88 0.42 -27.29
CA LEU A 45 -8.04 1.08 -28.30
C LEU A 45 -7.06 0.08 -28.95
N VAL A 46 -6.45 -0.81 -28.16
CA VAL A 46 -5.55 -1.86 -28.65
C VAL A 46 -6.27 -2.80 -29.64
N GLU A 47 -7.52 -3.14 -29.37
CA GLU A 47 -8.34 -3.99 -30.24
C GLU A 47 -8.67 -3.34 -31.59
N LEU A 48 -8.85 -2.01 -31.60
CA LEU A 48 -9.20 -1.24 -32.79
C LEU A 48 -7.97 -0.77 -33.57
N GLU A 49 -6.78 -0.77 -32.95
CA GLU A 49 -5.54 -0.30 -33.57
C GLU A 49 -5.10 -1.24 -34.69
N VAL A 50 -4.76 -0.69 -35.86
CA VAL A 50 -4.36 -1.45 -37.05
C VAL A 50 -2.84 -1.49 -37.18
N ASP A 51 -2.16 -0.44 -36.72
CA ASP A 51 -0.70 -0.36 -36.79
C ASP A 51 -0.06 -1.31 -35.75
N PRO A 52 0.76 -2.29 -36.17
CA PRO A 52 1.39 -3.26 -35.27
C PRO A 52 2.40 -2.62 -34.30
N GLU A 53 3.07 -1.54 -34.69
CA GLU A 53 4.04 -0.83 -33.85
C GLU A 53 3.31 -0.12 -32.71
N ILE A 54 2.25 0.62 -33.05
CA ILE A 54 1.40 1.33 -32.07
C ILE A 54 0.70 0.33 -31.16
N ARG A 55 0.17 -0.77 -31.70
CA ARG A 55 -0.47 -1.83 -30.92
C ARG A 55 0.50 -2.45 -29.91
N SER A 56 1.75 -2.72 -30.32
CA SER A 56 2.81 -3.23 -29.44
C SER A 56 3.11 -2.26 -28.31
N GLN A 57 3.24 -0.96 -28.62
CA GLN A 57 3.48 0.07 -27.61
C GLN A 57 2.31 0.21 -26.63
N MET A 58 1.08 0.22 -27.13
CA MET A 58 -0.13 0.26 -26.30
C MET A 58 -0.24 -0.98 -25.39
N ALA A 59 0.13 -2.17 -25.88
CA ALA A 59 0.13 -3.40 -25.10
C ALA A 59 1.14 -3.35 -23.93
N LYS A 60 2.33 -2.75 -24.14
CA LYS A 60 3.30 -2.50 -23.06
C LYS A 60 2.73 -1.56 -22.01
N THR A 61 2.14 -0.44 -22.42
CA THR A 61 1.49 0.51 -21.51
C THR A 61 0.34 -0.14 -20.74
N LEU A 62 -0.45 -0.99 -21.40
CA LEU A 62 -1.52 -1.75 -20.76
C LEU A 62 -0.99 -2.73 -19.70
N ALA A 63 0.12 -3.41 -19.99
CA ALA A 63 0.77 -4.28 -19.02
C ALA A 63 1.24 -3.50 -17.78
N ALA A 64 1.81 -2.30 -17.97
CA ALA A 64 2.19 -1.42 -16.87
C ALA A 64 0.99 -0.98 -16.02
N TYR A 65 -0.12 -0.56 -16.65
CA TYR A 65 -1.33 -0.20 -15.90
C TYR A 65 -1.95 -1.38 -15.14
N ARG A 66 -1.94 -2.59 -15.73
CA ARG A 66 -2.41 -3.80 -15.03
C ARG A 66 -1.54 -4.12 -13.82
N GLU A 67 -0.23 -3.93 -13.91
CA GLU A 67 0.65 -4.09 -12.75
C GLU A 67 0.35 -3.05 -11.66
N GLN A 68 0.21 -1.78 -12.03
CA GLN A 68 -0.22 -0.72 -11.10
C GLN A 68 -1.54 -1.09 -10.40
N GLN A 69 -2.53 -1.60 -11.14
CA GLN A 69 -3.79 -2.05 -10.55
C GLN A 69 -3.58 -3.18 -9.52
N ARG A 70 -2.78 -4.20 -9.85
CA ARG A 70 -2.48 -5.30 -8.92
C ARG A 70 -1.85 -4.81 -7.62
N GLN A 71 -0.99 -3.81 -7.71
CA GLN A 71 -0.33 -3.19 -6.56
C GLN A 71 -1.32 -2.39 -5.71
N LEU A 72 -2.15 -1.55 -6.32
CA LEU A 72 -3.21 -0.80 -5.64
C LEU A 72 -4.21 -1.74 -4.94
N ASP A 73 -4.55 -2.86 -5.58
CA ASP A 73 -5.42 -3.88 -4.99
C ASP A 73 -4.76 -4.58 -3.80
N ARG A 74 -3.45 -4.88 -3.89
CA ARG A 74 -2.68 -5.45 -2.77
C ARG A 74 -2.63 -4.47 -1.60
N LEU A 75 -2.32 -3.21 -1.86
CA LEU A 75 -2.28 -2.16 -0.86
C LEU A 75 -3.64 -2.02 -0.17
N THR A 76 -4.72 -1.93 -0.94
CA THR A 76 -6.09 -1.82 -0.42
C THR A 76 -6.47 -3.00 0.47
N ARG A 77 -6.13 -4.24 0.08
CA ARG A 77 -6.36 -5.44 0.90
C ARG A 77 -5.59 -5.37 2.23
N VAL A 78 -4.33 -4.97 2.18
CA VAL A 78 -3.49 -4.84 3.37
C VAL A 78 -4.06 -3.77 4.31
N MET A 79 -4.44 -2.60 3.80
CA MET A 79 -5.01 -1.53 4.62
C MET A 79 -6.32 -1.92 5.28
N ARG A 80 -7.21 -2.63 4.55
CA ARG A 80 -8.44 -3.19 5.14
C ARG A 80 -8.12 -4.16 6.27
N ARG A 81 -7.13 -5.03 6.08
CA ARG A 81 -6.69 -5.97 7.13
C ARG A 81 -6.08 -5.23 8.32
N THR A 82 -5.25 -4.22 8.10
CA THR A 82 -4.65 -3.39 9.16
C THR A 82 -5.74 -2.73 10.00
N ARG A 83 -6.79 -2.19 9.37
CA ARG A 83 -7.93 -1.60 10.08
C ARG A 83 -8.63 -2.60 11.01
N LEU A 84 -8.92 -3.80 10.52
CA LEU A 84 -9.52 -4.85 11.36
C LEU A 84 -8.63 -5.23 12.54
N ASN A 85 -7.31 -5.33 12.32
CA ASN A 85 -6.39 -5.64 13.42
C ASN A 85 -6.28 -4.49 14.43
N LEU A 86 -6.37 -3.24 13.98
CA LEU A 86 -6.43 -2.08 14.87
C LEU A 86 -7.67 -2.15 15.78
N ASP A 87 -8.83 -2.48 15.20
CA ASP A 87 -10.09 -2.64 15.94
C ASP A 87 -9.98 -3.79 16.98
N ASP A 88 -9.43 -4.94 16.59
CA ASP A 88 -9.18 -6.09 17.48
C ASP A 88 -8.25 -5.70 18.65
N THR A 89 -7.17 -4.99 18.34
CA THR A 89 -6.18 -4.57 19.33
C THR A 89 -6.78 -3.60 20.34
N LEU A 90 -7.60 -2.65 19.88
CA LEU A 90 -8.28 -1.69 20.74
C LEU A 90 -9.27 -2.40 21.69
N ALA A 91 -9.98 -3.42 21.21
CA ALA A 91 -10.85 -4.24 22.04
C ALA A 91 -10.06 -5.03 23.10
N ALA A 92 -8.91 -5.59 22.73
CA ALA A 92 -8.00 -6.26 23.66
C ALA A 92 -7.46 -5.28 24.72
N MET A 93 -7.10 -4.04 24.33
CA MET A 93 -6.67 -2.99 25.27
C MET A 93 -7.75 -2.68 26.30
N GLY A 94 -9.00 -2.49 25.88
CA GLY A 94 -10.11 -2.25 26.80
C GLY A 94 -10.30 -3.37 27.81
N THR A 95 -10.14 -4.62 27.37
CA THR A 95 -10.25 -5.82 28.21
C THR A 95 -9.10 -5.92 29.21
N ILE A 96 -7.86 -5.76 28.75
CA ILE A 96 -6.66 -5.84 29.60
C ILE A 96 -6.61 -4.67 30.59
N TYR A 97 -6.97 -3.46 30.18
CA TYR A 97 -7.00 -2.30 31.06
C TYR A 97 -8.00 -2.47 32.21
N SER A 98 -9.17 -3.05 31.92
CA SER A 98 -10.15 -3.42 32.94
C SER A 98 -9.58 -4.45 33.93
N GLN A 99 -8.90 -5.49 33.44
CA GLN A 99 -8.26 -6.50 34.31
C GLN A 99 -7.16 -5.89 35.19
N VAL A 100 -6.31 -5.00 34.65
CA VAL A 100 -5.26 -4.31 35.42
C VAL A 100 -5.84 -3.43 36.53
N GLN A 101 -6.94 -2.71 36.26
CA GLN A 101 -7.61 -1.91 37.29
C GLN A 101 -8.12 -2.77 38.45
N VAL A 102 -8.70 -3.93 38.15
CA VAL A 102 -9.17 -4.88 39.18
C VAL A 102 -8.00 -5.41 40.01
N LEU A 103 -6.87 -5.76 39.39
CA LEU A 103 -5.67 -6.20 40.12
C LEU A 103 -5.15 -5.13 41.08
N ASN A 104 -5.05 -3.88 40.62
CA ASN A 104 -4.59 -2.76 41.46
C ASN A 104 -5.55 -2.47 42.62
N ALA A 105 -6.85 -2.78 42.48
CA ALA A 105 -7.85 -2.55 43.51
C ALA A 105 -7.94 -3.68 44.55
N MET A 106 -7.48 -4.89 44.22
CA MET A 106 -7.71 -6.11 45.02
C MET A 106 -6.44 -6.75 45.63
N ASP A 107 -5.28 -6.11 45.52
CA ASP A 107 -3.97 -6.62 46.02
C ASP A 107 -3.73 -8.10 45.64
N VAL A 108 -3.93 -8.40 44.35
CA VAL A 108 -4.05 -9.76 43.81
C VAL A 108 -2.68 -10.41 43.57
N ASP A 109 -2.62 -11.74 43.72
CA ASP A 109 -1.44 -12.61 43.55
C ASP A 109 -0.63 -12.36 42.26
N GLY A 110 0.71 -12.49 42.39
CA GLY A 110 1.68 -12.30 41.31
C GLY A 110 1.49 -13.23 40.10
N ALA A 111 0.81 -14.36 40.25
CA ALA A 111 0.47 -15.25 39.13
C ALA A 111 -0.51 -14.59 38.13
N THR A 112 -1.48 -13.83 38.62
CA THR A 112 -2.44 -13.13 37.74
C THR A 112 -1.77 -11.95 37.03
N ALA A 113 -0.90 -11.22 37.74
CA ALA A 113 -0.09 -10.16 37.15
C ALA A 113 0.85 -10.70 36.06
N ALA A 114 1.48 -11.86 36.28
CA ALA A 114 2.35 -12.50 35.29
C ALA A 114 1.58 -12.94 34.04
N ARG A 115 0.36 -13.47 34.18
CA ARG A 115 -0.51 -13.82 33.04
C ARG A 115 -0.82 -12.60 32.19
N ILE A 116 -1.26 -11.50 32.81
CA ILE A 116 -1.58 -10.26 32.08
C ILE A 116 -0.36 -9.69 31.37
N ALA A 117 0.82 -9.70 32.02
CA ALA A 117 2.05 -9.27 31.38
C ALA A 117 2.36 -10.09 30.12
N GLY A 118 2.20 -11.42 30.19
CA GLY A 118 2.38 -12.30 29.02
C GLY A 118 1.37 -12.06 27.89
N GLU A 119 0.11 -11.74 28.23
CA GLU A 119 -0.91 -11.36 27.24
C GLU A 119 -0.54 -10.05 26.52
N ILE A 120 -0.09 -9.03 27.27
CA ILE A 120 0.36 -7.75 26.70
C ILE A 120 1.57 -7.97 25.78
N ASP A 121 2.58 -8.72 26.23
CA ASP A 121 3.79 -8.96 25.44
C ASP A 121 3.47 -9.74 24.15
N SER A 122 2.52 -10.67 24.20
CA SER A 122 2.04 -11.40 23.02
C SER A 122 1.38 -10.46 22.01
N GLU A 123 0.55 -9.53 22.47
CA GLU A 123 -0.11 -8.56 21.59
C GLU A 123 0.88 -7.55 21.00
N VAL A 124 1.85 -7.10 21.80
CA VAL A 124 2.97 -6.26 21.33
C VAL A 124 3.77 -6.95 20.21
N ASN A 125 4.06 -8.24 20.36
CA ASN A 125 4.76 -9.03 19.34
C ASN A 125 3.92 -9.19 18.06
N ARG A 126 2.62 -9.46 18.19
CA ARG A 126 1.71 -9.52 17.04
C ARG A 126 1.68 -8.20 16.26
N LEU A 127 1.66 -7.06 16.96
CA LEU A 127 1.70 -5.74 16.33
C LEU A 127 3.03 -5.43 15.64
N ASN A 128 4.15 -5.87 16.22
CA ASN A 128 5.48 -5.78 15.58
C ASN A 128 5.49 -6.49 14.22
N ASP A 129 4.97 -7.71 14.17
CA ASP A 129 4.93 -8.51 12.95
C ASP A 129 4.05 -7.85 11.89
N LEU A 130 2.90 -7.30 12.31
CA LEU A 130 2.01 -6.57 11.42
C LEU A 130 2.66 -5.29 10.86
N LEU A 131 3.32 -4.50 11.71
CA LEU A 131 4.03 -3.30 11.29
C LEU A 131 5.16 -3.59 10.30
N SER A 132 5.84 -4.73 10.48
CA SER A 132 6.89 -5.23 9.57
C SER A 132 6.31 -5.68 8.24
N ALA A 133 5.24 -6.48 8.24
CA ALA A 133 4.56 -6.88 7.01
C ALA A 133 4.01 -5.67 6.23
N LEU A 134 3.55 -4.63 6.94
CA LEU A 134 3.04 -3.40 6.33
C LEU A 134 4.16 -2.56 5.69
N SER A 135 5.36 -2.52 6.30
CA SER A 135 6.49 -1.77 5.74
C SER A 135 7.08 -2.46 4.50
N GLU A 136 7.06 -3.78 4.44
CA GLU A 136 7.46 -4.55 3.24
C GLU A 136 6.56 -4.26 2.03
N VAL A 137 5.25 -4.19 2.25
CA VAL A 137 4.28 -3.94 1.16
C VAL A 137 4.39 -2.51 0.64
N ASN A 138 4.58 -1.53 1.52
CA ASN A 138 4.79 -0.14 1.10
C ASN A 138 6.11 0.03 0.34
N GLN A 139 7.20 -0.62 0.77
CA GLN A 139 8.47 -0.58 0.05
C GLN A 139 8.37 -1.24 -1.34
N ALA A 140 7.67 -2.37 -1.45
CA ALA A 140 7.41 -3.01 -2.74
C ALA A 140 6.58 -2.12 -3.68
N SER A 141 5.59 -1.39 -3.15
CA SER A 141 4.77 -0.47 -3.95
C SER A 141 5.55 0.75 -4.45
N VAL A 142 6.51 1.27 -3.68
CA VAL A 142 7.32 2.43 -4.07
C VAL A 142 8.41 2.04 -5.06
N GLY A 143 9.07 0.89 -4.87
CA GLY A 143 10.14 0.41 -5.75
C GLY A 143 9.69 0.23 -7.21
N ASP A 144 8.47 -0.28 -7.41
CA ASP A 144 7.95 -0.55 -8.75
C ASP A 144 7.31 0.67 -9.42
N ALA A 145 6.76 1.62 -8.65
CA ALA A 145 6.25 2.89 -9.19
C ALA A 145 7.36 3.73 -9.84
N VAL A 146 8.56 3.70 -9.27
CA VAL A 146 9.76 4.34 -9.85
C VAL A 146 10.17 3.64 -11.15
N ALA A 147 10.12 2.30 -11.18
CA ALA A 147 10.40 1.53 -12.39
C ALA A 147 9.38 1.77 -13.52
N ALA A 148 8.09 1.86 -13.18
CA ALA A 148 7.03 2.17 -14.14
C ALA A 148 7.12 3.60 -14.70
N THR A 149 7.53 4.56 -13.86
CA THR A 149 7.75 5.96 -14.30
C THR A 149 8.93 6.04 -15.26
N MET A 150 10.03 5.34 -14.97
CA MET A 150 11.19 5.26 -15.87
C MET A 150 10.91 4.52 -17.18
N ALA A 151 9.98 3.55 -17.18
CA ALA A 151 9.55 2.85 -18.39
C ALA A 151 8.55 3.65 -19.25
N ALA A 152 7.89 4.66 -18.67
CA ALA A 152 6.91 5.51 -19.35
C ALA A 152 7.52 6.78 -19.96
N GLU A 153 8.78 7.13 -19.63
CA GLU A 153 9.49 8.18 -20.36
C GLU A 153 9.93 7.64 -21.73
N PRO A 154 9.40 8.16 -22.86
CA PRO A 154 9.96 7.84 -24.15
C PRO A 154 11.37 8.44 -24.18
N THR A 155 12.38 7.57 -24.18
CA THR A 155 13.78 7.93 -24.40
C THR A 155 13.84 8.96 -25.52
N GLY A 156 14.31 10.17 -25.21
CA GLY A 156 14.26 11.35 -26.10
C GLY A 156 14.91 11.15 -27.48
N GLU A 157 15.63 10.06 -27.68
CA GLU A 157 16.19 9.62 -28.96
C GLU A 157 15.11 9.27 -30.00
N ASP A 158 13.99 8.66 -29.60
CA ASP A 158 12.90 8.28 -30.52
C ASP A 158 12.18 9.50 -31.09
N ASN A 159 12.03 10.56 -30.28
CA ASN A 159 11.45 11.82 -30.72
C ASN A 159 12.34 12.57 -31.73
N LEU A 160 13.67 12.43 -31.63
CA LEU A 160 14.63 13.01 -32.56
C LEU A 160 14.65 12.26 -33.90
N ALA A 161 14.59 10.93 -33.88
CA ALA A 161 14.48 10.11 -35.08
C ALA A 161 13.16 10.38 -35.84
N ALA A 162 12.04 10.43 -35.12
CA ALA A 162 10.72 10.72 -35.68
C ALA A 162 10.58 12.16 -36.23
N ARG A 163 11.32 13.13 -35.66
CA ARG A 163 11.40 14.51 -36.20
C ARG A 163 12.25 14.57 -37.47
N ARG A 164 13.40 13.91 -37.50
CA ARG A 164 14.28 13.84 -38.69
C ARG A 164 13.58 13.19 -39.88
N ALA A 165 12.84 12.10 -39.65
CA ALA A 165 12.08 11.41 -40.69
C ALA A 165 10.88 12.21 -41.25
N ARG A 166 10.36 13.18 -40.49
CA ARG A 166 9.31 14.10 -40.95
C ARG A 166 9.88 15.25 -41.79
N LEU A 167 11.01 15.81 -41.36
CA LEU A 167 11.71 16.88 -42.08
C LEU A 167 12.29 16.42 -43.42
N ALA A 168 12.75 15.17 -43.52
CA ALA A 168 13.23 14.61 -44.79
C ALA A 168 12.11 14.44 -45.83
N ARG A 169 10.88 14.11 -45.40
CA ARG A 169 9.72 13.95 -46.29
C ARG A 169 9.15 15.29 -46.77
N SER A 170 9.21 16.35 -45.96
CA SER A 170 8.77 17.69 -46.36
C SER A 170 9.72 18.40 -47.33
N ALA A 171 10.95 17.90 -47.52
CA ALA A 171 11.94 18.47 -48.42
C ALA A 171 11.94 17.83 -49.83
N GLN A 172 11.10 16.82 -50.06
CA GLN A 172 10.95 16.11 -51.34
C GLN A 172 9.63 16.41 -52.08
N GLN A 173 8.82 17.35 -51.57
CA GLN A 173 7.69 17.95 -52.28
C GLN A 173 8.01 19.41 -52.61
#